data_AF-A0A955QY45-F1
#
_entry.id   AF-A0A955QY45-F1
#
_cell.length_a   1.000
_cell.length_b   1.000
_cell.length_c   1.000
_cell.angle_alpha   90.00
_cell.angle_beta   90.00
_cell.angle_gamma   90.00
#
_symmetry.space_group_name_H-M   'P 1'
#
loop_
_entity.id
_entity.type
_entity.pdbx_description
1 polymer ?
#
loop_
_entity_poly.entity_id
_entity_poly.type
_entity_poly.pdbx_seq_one_letter_code
_entity_poly.pdbx_strand_id
1 'polypeptide(L)'
;TPHCGTSLYLLHIPGEAPDGNYCPKAYESLSAVPAMPKDIDPTMFQEILEVPYVFNRLLAYKADLIHSATSYFGWSHELASKRMAVVFFWKVEE
;
A
#
# COMPACT_ATOMS: atom_id res chain seq x y z
N THR A 1 -3.34 -1.13 -18.79
CA THR A 1 -2.09 -0.41 -18.47
C THR A 1 -1.25 -1.33 -17.61
N PRO A 2 0.03 -1.58 -17.95
CA PRO A 2 0.93 -2.28 -17.05
C PRO A 2 1.22 -1.41 -15.81
N HIS A 3 1.54 -2.03 -14.66
CA HIS A 3 2.00 -1.35 -13.45
C HIS A 3 0.99 -0.35 -12.82
N CYS A 4 -0.28 -0.74 -12.72
CA CYS A 4 -1.34 0.11 -12.17
C CYS A 4 -2.27 -0.64 -11.20
N GLY A 5 -1.71 -1.64 -10.52
CA GLY A 5 -2.39 -2.49 -9.56
C GLY A 5 -2.45 -1.92 -8.13
N THR A 6 -2.21 -2.84 -7.19
CA THR A 6 -1.99 -2.57 -5.78
C THR A 6 -0.62 -3.14 -5.41
N SER A 7 0.27 -2.29 -4.91
CA SER A 7 1.60 -2.68 -4.47
C SER A 7 1.67 -2.82 -2.96
N LEU A 8 2.43 -3.80 -2.48
CA LEU A 8 2.78 -4.01 -1.08
C LEU A 8 4.25 -3.68 -0.87
N TYR A 9 4.57 -3.13 0.30
CA TYR A 9 5.91 -2.60 0.58
C TYR A 9 6.48 -3.14 1.89
N LEU A 10 7.81 -3.23 1.93
CA LEU A 10 8.58 -3.26 3.17
C LEU A 10 9.11 -1.86 3.46
N LEU A 11 9.15 -1.50 4.74
CA LEU A 11 9.84 -0.32 5.19
C LEU A 11 11.36 -0.59 5.24
N HIS A 12 12.14 0.38 4.82
CA HIS A 12 13.59 0.34 4.82
C HIS A 12 14.10 1.63 5.45
N ILE A 13 14.48 1.53 6.72
CA ILE A 13 15.11 2.63 7.45
C ILE A 13 16.60 2.64 7.07
N PRO A 14 17.17 3.79 6.64
CA PRO A 14 18.58 3.88 6.29
C PRO A 14 19.49 3.35 7.39
N GLY A 15 20.35 2.39 7.05
CA GLY A 15 21.26 1.74 8.00
C GLY A 15 20.72 0.45 8.63
N GLU A 16 19.46 0.10 8.38
CA GLU A 16 18.82 -1.15 8.82
C GLU A 16 18.49 -2.05 7.63
N ALA A 17 18.33 -3.35 7.86
CA ALA A 17 17.78 -4.23 6.83
C ALA A 17 16.32 -3.85 6.55
N PRO A 18 15.80 -3.98 5.31
CA PRO A 18 14.37 -3.83 5.07
C PRO A 18 13.58 -4.76 5.98
N ASP A 19 12.68 -4.20 6.77
CA ASP A 19 11.81 -4.92 7.72
C ASP A 19 10.54 -4.11 7.96
N GLY A 20 9.50 -4.77 8.45
CA GLY A 20 8.23 -4.12 8.73
C GLY A 20 7.42 -3.93 7.46
N ASN A 21 6.27 -4.60 7.42
CA ASN A 21 5.21 -4.34 6.46
C ASN A 21 3.95 -3.84 7.15
N TYR A 22 3.97 -3.55 8.45
CA TYR A 22 2.81 -3.06 9.21
C TYR A 22 3.21 -2.04 10.28
N CYS A 23 2.24 -1.22 10.68
CA CYS A 23 2.38 -0.38 11.87
C CYS A 23 2.35 -1.27 13.13
N PRO A 24 3.29 -1.13 14.08
CA PRO A 24 3.24 -1.91 15.32
C PRO A 24 1.95 -1.61 16.09
N LYS A 25 1.35 -2.64 16.70
CA LYS A 25 0.04 -2.54 17.40
C LYS A 25 -0.02 -1.48 18.50
N ALA A 26 1.12 -1.09 19.06
CA ALA A 26 1.21 -0.10 20.14
C ALA A 26 0.98 1.35 19.65
N TYR A 27 0.95 1.59 18.34
CA TYR A 27 0.86 2.92 17.75
C TYR A 27 -0.30 2.99 16.75
N GLU A 28 -0.95 4.15 16.68
CA GLU A 28 -2.07 4.39 15.73
C GLU A 28 -1.60 4.51 14.28
N SER A 29 -0.36 4.98 14.06
CA SER A 29 0.22 5.17 12.75
C SER A 29 1.75 5.08 12.80
N LEU A 30 2.38 4.84 11.64
CA LEU A 30 3.84 4.81 11.54
C LEU A 30 4.48 6.14 12.00
N SER A 31 3.85 7.28 11.75
CA SER A 31 4.38 8.59 12.18
C SER A 31 4.45 8.77 13.70
N ALA A 32 3.73 7.95 14.47
CA ALA A 32 3.76 7.98 15.94
C ALA A 32 4.84 7.06 16.54
N VAL A 33 5.51 6.24 15.73
CA VAL A 33 6.57 5.33 16.17
C VAL A 33 7.85 6.14 16.44
N PRO A 34 8.46 6.08 17.64
CA PRO A 34 9.62 6.92 17.99
C PRO A 34 10.86 6.72 17.10
N ALA A 35 11.05 5.52 16.54
CA ALA A 35 12.16 5.22 15.64
C ALA A 35 11.94 5.75 14.21
N MET A 36 10.73 6.22 13.88
CA MET A 36 10.44 6.73 12.54
C MET A 36 10.99 8.13 12.35
N PRO A 37 11.69 8.40 11.22
CA PRO A 37 12.08 9.75 10.87
C PRO A 37 10.87 10.67 10.75
N LYS A 38 11.05 11.94 11.13
CA LYS A 38 10.00 12.97 10.95
C LYS A 38 9.71 13.24 9.47
N ASP A 39 10.76 13.19 8.67
CA ASP A 39 10.70 13.35 7.22
C ASP A 39 10.80 11.96 6.59
N ILE A 40 9.68 11.48 6.06
CA ILE A 40 9.59 10.18 5.41
C ILE A 40 9.96 10.34 3.94
N ASP A 41 11.02 9.66 3.50
CA ASP A 41 11.43 9.63 2.11
C ASP A 41 10.73 8.46 1.38
N PRO A 42 10.14 8.66 0.19
CA PRO A 42 9.53 7.58 -0.59
C PRO A 42 10.46 6.39 -0.87
N THR A 43 11.78 6.61 -0.92
CA THR A 43 12.81 5.56 -1.09
C THR A 43 12.93 4.62 0.12
N MET A 44 12.32 4.98 1.25
CA MET A 44 12.21 4.11 2.43
C MET A 44 11.18 2.99 2.22
N PHE A 45 10.41 2.97 1.13
CA PHE A 45 9.44 1.91 0.87
C PHE A 45 9.89 1.06 -0.31
N GLN A 46 10.33 -0.15 -0.02
CA GLN A 46 10.71 -1.12 -1.03
C GLN A 46 9.48 -1.91 -1.47
N GLU A 47 9.10 -1.78 -2.75
CA GLU A 47 8.03 -2.63 -3.31
C GLU A 47 8.48 -4.09 -3.33
N ILE A 48 7.63 -4.98 -2.81
CA ILE A 48 7.90 -6.42 -2.77
C ILE A 48 6.93 -7.24 -3.64
N LEU A 49 5.75 -6.71 -3.92
CA LEU A 49 4.72 -7.39 -4.70
C LEU A 49 3.76 -6.36 -5.30
N GLU A 50 3.55 -6.43 -6.60
CA GLU A 50 2.42 -5.79 -7.27
C GLU A 50 1.36 -6.84 -7.62
N VAL A 51 0.11 -6.61 -7.20
CA VAL A 51 -1.05 -7.35 -7.69
C VAL A 51 -1.70 -6.54 -8.82
N PRO A 52 -1.72 -7.03 -10.07
CA PRO A 52 -2.20 -6.25 -11.19
C PRO A 52 -3.70 -5.99 -11.11
N TYR A 53 -4.10 -4.81 -11.59
CA TYR A 53 -5.51 -4.42 -11.73
C TYR A 53 -6.18 -5.24 -12.86
N VAL A 54 -7.09 -6.13 -12.47
CA VAL A 54 -7.83 -7.00 -13.37
C VAL A 54 -9.31 -6.89 -13.02
N PHE A 55 -10.17 -6.76 -14.04
CA PHE A 55 -11.62 -6.70 -13.85
C PHE A 55 -12.13 -7.91 -13.06
N ASN A 56 -13.08 -7.67 -12.16
CA ASN A 56 -13.72 -8.70 -11.32
C ASN A 56 -12.75 -9.50 -10.43
N ARG A 57 -11.65 -8.88 -10.00
CA ARG A 57 -10.72 -9.46 -9.02
C ARG A 57 -10.99 -8.88 -7.63
N LEU A 58 -11.21 -9.77 -6.67
CA LEU A 58 -11.15 -9.43 -5.25
C LEU A 58 -9.72 -9.63 -4.74
N LEU A 59 -9.16 -8.60 -4.11
CA LEU A 59 -7.89 -8.66 -3.41
C LEU A 59 -8.16 -8.46 -1.91
N ALA A 60 -7.84 -9.48 -1.11
CA ALA A 60 -7.97 -9.46 0.34
C ALA A 60 -6.59 -9.61 0.98
N TYR A 61 -6.26 -8.72 1.91
CA TYR A 61 -5.00 -8.71 2.65
C TYR A 61 -5.21 -8.06 4.01
N LYS A 62 -4.25 -8.25 4.91
CA LYS A 62 -4.30 -7.68 6.26
C LYS A 62 -4.25 -6.15 6.15
N ALA A 63 -5.25 -5.45 6.72
CA ALA A 63 -5.52 -4.04 6.43
C ALA A 63 -4.42 -3.07 6.89
N ASP A 64 -3.60 -3.46 7.86
CA ASP A 64 -2.46 -2.69 8.37
C ASP A 64 -1.16 -2.95 7.60
N LEU A 65 -1.20 -3.73 6.50
CA LEU A 65 -0.05 -3.83 5.61
C LEU A 65 0.24 -2.49 4.93
N ILE A 66 1.50 -2.14 4.72
CA ILE A 66 1.90 -0.97 3.94
C ILE A 66 1.61 -1.27 2.47
N HIS A 67 0.76 -0.44 1.87
CA HIS A 67 0.31 -0.63 0.49
C HIS A 67 -0.01 0.70 -0.19
N SER A 68 -0.03 0.68 -1.52
CA SER A 68 -0.40 1.83 -2.34
C SER A 68 -1.10 1.39 -3.62
N ALA A 69 -1.89 2.30 -4.20
CA ALA A 69 -2.26 2.20 -5.60
C ALA A 69 -0.99 2.45 -6.43
N THR A 70 -0.49 1.40 -7.09
CA THR A 70 0.83 1.39 -7.76
C THR A 70 1.04 2.57 -8.72
N SER A 71 0.02 2.86 -9.53
CA SER A 71 -0.04 4.05 -10.39
C SER A 71 -1.49 4.31 -10.80
N TYR A 72 -1.75 5.52 -11.28
CA TYR A 72 -3.06 5.95 -11.77
C TYR A 72 -3.08 6.07 -13.30
N PHE A 73 -4.22 5.72 -13.90
CA PHE A 73 -4.49 5.84 -15.33
C PHE A 73 -5.95 6.24 -15.55
N GLY A 74 -6.33 6.45 -16.82
CA GLY A 74 -7.71 6.82 -17.18
C GLY A 74 -7.95 8.33 -17.22
N TRP A 75 -6.93 9.09 -17.59
CA TRP A 75 -6.99 10.55 -17.76
C TRP A 75 -7.80 10.98 -18.99
N SER A 76 -8.09 10.05 -19.91
CA SER A 76 -9.03 10.30 -21.01
C SER A 76 -10.46 10.43 -20.48
N HIS A 77 -11.27 11.27 -21.13
CA HIS A 77 -12.67 11.48 -20.77
C HIS A 77 -13.59 10.26 -21.07
N GLU A 78 -13.06 9.19 -21.66
CA GLU A 78 -13.76 7.94 -21.90
C GLU A 78 -13.95 7.14 -20.61
N LEU A 79 -15.20 6.79 -20.28
CA LEU A 79 -15.52 6.05 -19.03
C LEU A 79 -14.77 4.72 -18.92
N ALA A 80 -14.62 3.99 -20.03
CA ALA A 80 -13.94 2.69 -20.05
C ALA A 80 -12.43 2.77 -19.71
N SER A 81 -11.84 3.96 -19.79
CA SER A 81 -10.43 4.17 -19.48
C SER A 81 -10.16 4.34 -17.98
N LYS A 82 -11.20 4.62 -17.18
CA LYS A 82 -11.07 4.96 -15.75
C LYS A 82 -10.92 3.70 -14.89
N ARG A 83 -10.03 3.76 -13.90
CA ARG A 83 -9.95 2.75 -12.83
C ARG A 83 -11.18 2.84 -11.93
N MET A 84 -11.81 1.72 -11.63
CA MET A 84 -12.90 1.63 -10.66
C MET A 84 -12.61 0.48 -9.70
N ALA A 85 -12.68 0.74 -8.40
CA ALA A 85 -12.52 -0.25 -7.36
C ALA A 85 -13.52 0.03 -6.24
N VAL A 86 -13.95 -1.03 -5.56
CA VAL A 86 -14.73 -0.94 -4.32
C VAL A 86 -13.84 -1.46 -3.20
N VAL A 87 -13.72 -0.68 -2.12
CA VAL A 87 -12.86 -0.99 -0.97
C VAL A 87 -13.74 -1.27 0.23
N PHE A 88 -13.42 -2.35 0.95
CA PHE A 88 -14.10 -2.77 2.16
C PHE A 88 -13.07 -3.02 3.27
N PHE A 89 -13.48 -2.81 4.52
CA PHE A 89 -12.72 -3.22 5.69
C PHE A 89 -13.54 -4.22 6.49
N TRP A 90 -12.91 -5.32 6.90
CA TRP A 90 -13.48 -6.29 7.82
C TRP A 90 -12.64 -6.30 9.10
N LYS A 91 -13.26 -5.91 10.22
CA LYS A 91 -12.72 -6.12 11.56
C LYS A 91 -13.23 -7.45 12.14
N VAL A 92 -12.33 -8.38 12.46
CA VAL A 92 -12.67 -9.60 13.21
C VAL A 92 -12.86 -9.21 14.68
N GLU A 93 -13.92 -9.71 15.32
CA GLU A 93 -14.10 -9.56 16.78
C GLU A 93 -13.10 -10.47 17.51
N GLU A 94 -12.45 -9.96 18.55
CA GLU A 94 -11.55 -10.73 19.43
C GLU A 94 -12.35 -11.53 20.47
#